data_AF-A0A6I1L4K0-F1
#
_entry.id   AF-A0A6I1L4K0-F1
#
_cell.length_a   1.000
_cell.length_b   1.000
_cell.length_c   1.000
_cell.angle_alpha   90.00
_cell.angle_beta   90.00
_cell.angle_gamma   90.00
#
_symmetry.space_group_name_H-M   'P 1'
#
loop_
_entity.id
_entity.type
_entity.pdbx_description
1 polymer ?
#
loop_
_entity_poly.entity_id
_entity_poly.type
_entity_poly.pdbx_seq_one_letter_code
_entity_poly.pdbx_strand_id
1 'polypeptide(L)' 'MHISGVEDAEAPLSSIRDGHRVLVGEGDILGNAAQIDTLLGTGYGGYLSFEPFAESVHGLADIRQALVASMAHLQNR' A
#
# COMPACT_ATOMS: atom_id res chain seq x y z
N MET A 1 -9.31 -7.45 3.72
CA MET A 1 -9.27 -6.29 2.81
C MET A 1 -7.89 -6.26 2.16
N HIS A 2 -7.78 -5.91 0.86
CA HIS A 2 -6.48 -5.88 0.17
C HIS A 2 -5.92 -4.46 0.10
N ILE A 3 -4.63 -4.30 0.35
CA ILE A 3 -3.91 -3.02 0.30
C ILE A 3 -2.71 -3.08 -0.64
N SER A 4 -2.48 -1.98 -1.33
CA SER A 4 -1.28 -1.70 -2.12
C SER A 4 -1.18 -0.20 -2.30
N GLY A 5 0.05 0.33 -2.31
CA GLY A 5 0.30 1.74 -2.57
C GLY A 5 0.37 2.05 -4.07
N VAL A 6 0.27 3.32 -4.41
CA VAL A 6 0.70 3.88 -5.70
C VAL A 6 1.49 5.14 -5.42
N GLU A 7 2.70 5.26 -5.97
CA GLU A 7 3.59 6.42 -5.73
C GLU A 7 3.85 7.25 -7.00
N ASP A 8 3.22 6.91 -8.13
CA ASP A 8 3.32 7.70 -9.36
C ASP A 8 2.41 8.93 -9.28
N ALA A 9 2.93 10.00 -8.66
CA ALA A 9 2.19 11.23 -8.37
C ALA A 9 1.71 11.99 -9.61
N GLU A 10 2.33 11.77 -10.77
CA GLU A 10 1.99 12.46 -12.02
C GLU A 10 1.00 11.67 -12.87
N ALA A 11 0.77 10.39 -12.55
CA ALA A 11 -0.19 9.56 -13.26
C ALA A 11 -1.63 9.98 -12.94
N PRO A 12 -2.47 10.29 -13.95
CA PRO A 12 -3.90 10.44 -13.74
C PRO A 12 -4.48 9.20 -13.04
N LEU A 13 -5.37 9.39 -12.06
CA LEU A 13 -5.97 8.26 -11.32
C LEU A 13 -6.63 7.22 -12.26
N SER A 14 -7.18 7.67 -13.40
CA SER A 14 -7.79 6.81 -14.41
C SER A 14 -6.81 5.98 -15.23
N SER A 15 -5.51 6.30 -15.20
CA SER A 15 -4.46 5.52 -15.87
C SER A 15 -3.75 4.53 -14.95
N ILE A 16 -4.04 4.52 -13.65
CA ILE A 16 -3.48 3.56 -12.72
C ILE A 16 -3.92 2.14 -13.11
N ARG A 17 -2.94 1.26 -13.22
CA ARG A 17 -3.07 -0.18 -13.54
C ARG A 17 -2.35 -1.01 -12.50
N ASP A 18 -2.55 -2.32 -12.53
CA ASP A 18 -1.91 -3.24 -11.59
C ASP A 18 -0.39 -3.08 -11.52
N GLY A 19 0.29 -2.81 -12.64
CA GLY A 19 1.73 -2.55 -12.65
C GLY A 19 2.21 -1.36 -11.79
N HIS A 20 1.31 -0.46 -11.38
CA HIS A 20 1.61 0.67 -10.50
C HIS A 20 1.41 0.34 -9.01
N ARG A 21 0.83 -0.82 -8.70
CA ARG A 21 0.49 -1.23 -7.34
C ARG A 21 1.74 -1.73 -6.62
N VAL A 22 2.32 -0.86 -5.81
CA VAL A 22 3.51 -1.10 -4.99
C VAL A 22 3.12 -1.39 -3.54
N LEU A 23 4.09 -1.48 -2.62
CA LEU A 23 3.82 -1.49 -1.17
C LEU A 23 3.35 -0.11 -0.70
N VAL A 24 2.61 -0.05 0.40
CA VAL A 24 2.15 1.24 0.96
C VAL A 24 3.33 1.94 1.62
N GLY A 25 3.60 3.18 1.21
CA GLY A 25 4.69 4.01 1.70
C GLY A 25 4.29 5.48 1.79
N GLU A 26 5.28 6.34 2.09
CA GLU A 26 5.09 7.78 2.23
C GLU A 26 4.57 8.45 0.94
N GLY A 27 4.91 7.89 -0.22
CA GLY A 27 4.44 8.38 -1.51
C GLY A 27 3.02 7.94 -1.89
N ASP A 28 2.30 7.20 -1.04
CA ASP A 28 1.00 6.65 -1.39
C ASP A 28 -0.05 7.73 -1.70
N ILE A 29 -0.40 7.86 -2.97
CA ILE A 29 -1.39 8.85 -3.44
C ILE A 29 -2.83 8.37 -3.26
N LEU A 30 -3.05 7.08 -2.96
CA LEU A 30 -4.39 6.51 -2.79
C LEU A 30 -4.93 6.69 -1.37
N GLY A 31 -4.11 7.15 -0.42
CA GLY A 31 -4.55 7.40 0.96
C GLY A 31 -4.96 6.14 1.70
N ASN A 32 -4.28 5.01 1.47
CA ASN A 32 -4.53 3.75 2.18
C ASN A 32 -4.52 3.95 3.70
N ALA A 33 -3.69 4.87 4.19
CA ALA A 33 -3.61 5.25 5.59
C ALA A 33 -4.97 5.64 6.20
N ALA A 34 -5.54 6.71 5.67
CA ALA A 34 -6.81 7.25 6.14
C ALA A 34 -7.97 6.27 5.90
N GLN A 35 -7.92 5.48 4.82
CA GLN A 35 -8.91 4.44 4.55
C GLN A 35 -8.88 3.33 5.60
N ILE A 36 -7.69 2.86 6.01
CA ILE A 36 -7.52 1.87 7.08
C ILE A 36 -8.05 2.44 8.40
N ASP A 37 -7.68 3.67 8.76
CA ASP A 37 -8.13 4.28 10.02
C ASP A 37 -9.66 4.43 10.08
N THR A 38 -10.27 4.78 8.95
CA THR A 38 -11.74 4.85 8.81
C THR A 38 -12.37 3.46 8.99
N LEU A 39 -11.80 2.42 8.39
CA LEU A 39 -12.30 1.04 8.52
C LEU A 39 -12.21 0.56 9.98
N LEU A 40 -11.05 0.74 10.62
CA LEU A 40 -10.87 0.36 12.02
C LEU A 40 -11.82 1.15 12.94
N GLY A 41 -11.96 2.46 12.71
CA GLY A 41 -12.86 3.34 13.47
C GLY A 41 -14.35 3.01 13.31
N THR A 42 -14.73 2.37 12.20
CA THR A 42 -16.10 1.90 11.94
C THR A 42 -16.33 0.43 12.37
N GLY A 43 -15.36 -0.16 13.07
CA GLY A 43 -15.49 -1.48 13.68
C GLY A 43 -14.98 -2.65 12.83
N TYR A 44 -14.25 -2.38 11.74
CA TYR A 44 -13.57 -3.44 11.00
C TYR A 44 -12.46 -4.07 11.86
N GLY A 45 -12.55 -5.38 12.12
CA GLY A 45 -11.56 -6.14 12.88
C GLY A 45 -10.90 -7.28 12.09
N GLY A 46 -11.03 -7.28 10.76
CA GLY A 46 -10.47 -8.31 9.88
C GLY A 46 -9.02 -8.04 9.47
N TYR A 47 -8.42 -9.01 8.78
CA TYR A 47 -7.05 -8.87 8.28
C TYR A 47 -6.94 -7.89 7.10
N LEU A 48 -5.83 -7.14 7.10
CA LEU A 48 -5.32 -6.40 5.97
C LEU A 48 -4.28 -7.27 5.25
N SER A 49 -4.49 -7.51 3.96
CA SER A 49 -3.60 -8.33 3.13
C SER A 49 -2.90 -7.44 2.11
N PHE A 50 -1.58 -7.48 2.04
CA PHE A 50 -0.83 -6.79 1.00
C PHE A 50 -1.01 -7.50 -0.34
N GLU A 51 -1.30 -6.75 -1.40
CA GLU A 51 -1.51 -7.26 -2.76
C GLU A 51 -0.87 -6.35 -3.83
N PRO A 52 0.47 -6.17 -3.82
CA PRO A 52 1.19 -5.44 -4.85
C PRO A 52 1.41 -6.28 -6.12
N PHE A 53 1.39 -5.64 -7.28
CA PHE A 53 1.60 -6.26 -8.60
C PHE A 53 2.76 -5.65 -9.38
N ALA A 54 3.33 -4.53 -8.90
CA ALA A 54 4.43 -3.87 -9.56
C ALA A 54 5.66 -4.78 -9.63
N GLU A 55 6.30 -4.83 -10.80
CA GLU A 55 7.55 -5.56 -11.02
C GLU A 55 8.65 -5.08 -10.06
N SER A 56 8.66 -3.79 -9.72
CA SER A 56 9.58 -3.20 -8.73
C SER A 56 9.48 -3.84 -7.35
N VAL A 57 8.31 -4.34 -6.95
CA VAL A 57 8.13 -5.06 -5.68
C VAL A 57 8.51 -6.53 -5.83
N HIS A 58 8.09 -7.18 -6.92
CA HIS A 58 8.37 -8.61 -7.14
C HIS A 58 9.86 -8.87 -7.42
N GLY A 59 10.59 -7.87 -7.91
CA GLY A 59 12.04 -7.91 -8.13
C GLY A 59 12.90 -7.57 -6.90
N LEU A 60 12.30 -7.27 -5.74
CA LEU A 60 13.07 -6.95 -4.53
C LEU A 60 13.88 -8.16 -4.04
N ALA A 61 15.17 -7.94 -3.80
CA ALA A 61 16.05 -8.95 -3.22
C ALA A 61 15.64 -9.35 -1.79
N ASP A 62 15.07 -8.42 -1.02
CA ASP A 62 14.54 -8.67 0.33
C ASP A 62 13.13 -8.09 0.48
N ILE A 63 12.14 -8.86 0.03
CA ILE A 63 10.73 -8.51 0.20
C ILE A 63 10.30 -8.47 1.68
N ARG A 64 10.98 -9.21 2.56
CA ARG A 64 10.64 -9.24 3.99
C ARG A 64 10.96 -7.90 4.63
N GLN A 65 12.14 -7.34 4.38
CA GLN A 65 12.51 -6.01 4.88
C GLN A 65 11.55 -4.94 4.37
N ALA A 66 11.19 -4.98 3.09
CA ALA A 66 10.28 -4.02 2.49
C ALA A 66 8.85 -4.11 3.08
N LEU A 67 8.33 -5.31 3.31
CA LEU A 67 7.05 -5.51 3.98
C LEU A 67 7.06 -4.98 5.42
N VAL A 68 8.14 -5.24 6.17
CA VAL A 68 8.29 -4.72 7.54
C VAL A 68 8.30 -3.19 7.53
N ALA A 69 9.00 -2.56 6.59
CA ALA A 69 9.00 -1.11 6.47
C ALA A 69 7.61 -0.55 6.16
N SER A 70 6.87 -1.18 5.24
CA SER A 70 5.50 -0.80 4.91
C SER A 70 4.54 -0.97 6.08
N MET A 71 4.64 -2.08 6.83
CA MET A 71 3.86 -2.28 8.06
C MET A 71 4.20 -1.23 9.13
N ALA A 72 5.48 -0.92 9.32
CA ALA A 72 5.92 0.11 10.25
C ALA A 72 5.38 1.50 9.86
N HIS A 73 5.37 1.83 8.56
CA HIS A 73 4.77 3.06 8.05
C HIS A 73 3.26 3.14 8.36
N LEU A 74 2.53 2.01 8.26
CA LEU A 74 1.12 1.97 8.63
C LEU A 74 0.87 2.08 10.15
N GLN A 75 1.84 1.71 10.98
CA GLN A 75 1.72 1.66 12.45
C GLN A 75 2.21 2.93 13.16
N ASN A 76 3.25 3.59 12.64
CA ASN A 76 4.00 4.65 13.35
C ASN A 76 3.76 6.06 12.80
N ARG A 77 2.67 6.26 12.06
CA ARG A 77 2.26 7.54 11.49
C ARG A 77 1.42 8.36 12.47
#